data_AF-A0A9E4XUH5-F1
#
_entry.id   AF-A0A9E4XUH5-F1
#
_cell.length_a   1.000
_cell.length_b   1.000
_cell.length_c   1.000
_cell.angle_alpha   90.00
_cell.angle_beta   90.00
_cell.angle_gamma   90.00
#
_symmetry.space_group_name_H-M   'P 1'
#
loop_
_entity.id
_entity.type
_entity.pdbx_description
1 polymer ?
#
loop_
_entity_poly.entity_id
_entity_poly.type
_entity_poly.pdbx_seq_one_letter_code
_entity_poly.pdbx_strand_id
1 'polypeptide(L)'
;MARTAGAEIRLAAGSHIGASPTRTLLEDRARAERIRTAGGMVLSVGVIADGIGGENAGERAAELTVTTVFESLQHSRERNVPRLLEAALKEANERVFVESQKSQRKTNMGSTAAIAAIWSNRLYVANVGDSRIYLLRGQKAFPLTVDHTWENEIVASGKLSRMEASKHPRRDQIVRSIGYESKVKVDLGLWLQGGEESAAEARAAQGLPLKTGDIVLVCSDGLIKTRRDQRFAHYVEASEFTGLVRGRSAKGAVDRLIKKALRRQVDDNVSAVILEVPGGVYYKRFLLPAVGAAAAFAMVVGAAAWAVPRLSGAFAGPSAGPTIPALPSGVAYVSEIGGRAETNSAAGNFETLRSEQLVAAGSGVQLRTIGGTSYVRLGLPDQSIIYLGPDSQMELLEIEGESGTSLRLNGGVVLVSGQGSGSSTISVLAPSGVLAKLTGSLMGVYWDPVAGQLEVDCFGEACEIVFPGGVAMGISAGQRIIISFQGEVLGPLAIDPSRYAFGQYAGGLVLAATP
;
A
#
# COMPACT_ATOMS: atom_id res chain seq x y z
N MET A 1 17.84 21.70 -11.81
CA MET A 1 16.45 21.52 -11.35
C MET A 1 15.91 20.20 -11.90
N ALA A 2 16.12 19.09 -11.17
CA ALA A 2 15.66 17.77 -11.59
C ALA A 2 14.21 17.57 -11.12
N ARG A 3 13.29 17.36 -12.08
CA ARG A 3 11.89 17.00 -11.82
C ARG A 3 11.86 15.60 -11.19
N THR A 4 11.37 15.49 -9.96
CA THR A 4 11.02 14.23 -9.31
C THR A 4 9.95 13.51 -10.15
N ALA A 5 10.35 12.51 -10.93
CA ALA A 5 9.42 11.61 -11.58
C ALA A 5 8.84 10.69 -10.50
N GLY A 6 7.66 11.00 -9.99
CA GLY A 6 6.91 10.12 -9.08
C GLY A 6 6.68 8.75 -9.73
N ALA A 7 6.68 7.69 -8.93
CA ALA A 7 6.38 6.34 -9.39
C ALA A 7 5.05 6.33 -10.18
N GLU A 8 5.07 5.72 -11.36
CA GLU A 8 3.97 5.81 -12.32
C GLU A 8 2.76 4.99 -11.85
N ILE A 9 1.72 5.64 -11.30
CA ILE A 9 0.46 4.98 -10.90
C ILE A 9 -0.05 4.09 -12.04
N ARG A 10 -0.26 2.79 -11.75
CA ARG A 10 -0.86 1.83 -12.69
C ARG A 10 -2.37 1.98 -12.63
N LEU A 11 -2.99 2.07 -13.80
CA LEU A 11 -4.40 2.36 -13.97
C LEU A 11 -5.06 1.27 -14.80
N ALA A 12 -6.25 0.84 -14.38
CA ALA A 12 -7.12 0.01 -15.20
C ALA A 12 -8.59 0.29 -14.86
N ALA A 13 -9.45 0.15 -15.86
CA ALA A 13 -10.89 0.24 -15.72
C ALA A 13 -11.52 -0.89 -16.54
N GLY A 14 -12.67 -1.39 -16.09
CA GLY A 14 -13.42 -2.40 -16.82
C GLY A 14 -14.85 -2.48 -16.31
N SER A 15 -15.73 -2.91 -17.22
CA SER A 15 -17.16 -3.03 -16.98
C SER A 15 -17.71 -4.26 -17.69
N HIS A 16 -18.78 -4.84 -17.17
CA HIS A 16 -19.54 -5.92 -17.81
C HIS A 16 -21.02 -5.73 -17.54
N ILE A 17 -21.86 -6.15 -18.49
CA ILE A 17 -23.33 -6.04 -18.41
C ILE A 17 -23.97 -6.87 -17.26
N GLY A 18 -23.18 -7.69 -16.58
CA GLY A 18 -23.66 -8.68 -15.62
C GLY A 18 -24.04 -10.04 -16.24
N ALA A 19 -24.74 -10.86 -15.46
CA ALA A 19 -25.24 -12.18 -15.83
C ALA A 19 -26.77 -12.26 -15.92
N SER A 20 -27.47 -11.16 -15.61
CA SER A 20 -28.93 -11.13 -15.69
C SER A 20 -29.44 -11.20 -17.14
N PRO A 21 -30.44 -12.04 -17.45
CA PRO A 21 -31.07 -12.07 -18.77
C PRO A 21 -31.98 -10.86 -19.02
N THR A 22 -32.36 -10.11 -17.98
CA THR A 22 -33.24 -8.94 -18.11
C THR A 22 -32.46 -7.64 -18.33
N ARG A 23 -31.15 -7.62 -18.03
CA ARG A 23 -30.27 -6.49 -18.32
C ARG A 23 -29.73 -6.60 -19.74
N THR A 24 -30.18 -5.70 -20.61
CA THR A 24 -29.79 -5.65 -22.03
C THR A 24 -28.83 -4.51 -22.36
N LEU A 25 -28.60 -3.59 -21.41
CA LEU A 25 -27.76 -2.41 -21.58
C LEU A 25 -26.68 -2.35 -20.50
N LEU A 26 -25.52 -1.81 -20.88
CA LEU A 26 -24.47 -1.41 -19.97
C LEU A 26 -24.65 0.09 -19.66
N GLU A 27 -25.28 0.38 -18.53
CA GLU A 27 -25.54 1.72 -18.03
C GLU A 27 -24.39 2.25 -17.14
N ASP A 28 -23.49 1.37 -16.71
CA ASP A 28 -22.23 1.77 -16.07
C ASP A 28 -21.25 2.43 -17.04
N ARG A 29 -20.46 3.36 -16.52
CA ARG A 29 -19.23 3.86 -17.15
C ARG A 29 -18.08 3.88 -16.16
N ALA A 30 -16.97 3.26 -16.55
CA ALA A 30 -15.72 3.27 -15.81
C ALA A 30 -14.60 3.84 -16.68
N ARG A 31 -13.83 4.79 -16.14
CA ARG A 31 -12.66 5.36 -16.82
C ARG A 31 -11.54 5.60 -15.84
N ALA A 32 -10.32 5.25 -16.24
CA ALA A 32 -9.11 5.51 -15.48
C ALA A 32 -8.02 6.07 -16.40
N GLU A 33 -7.52 7.26 -16.09
CA GLU A 33 -6.57 7.95 -16.96
C GLU A 33 -5.67 8.89 -16.17
N ARG A 34 -4.45 9.09 -16.66
CA ARG A 34 -3.59 10.18 -16.19
C ARG A 34 -3.89 11.44 -17.01
N ILE A 35 -4.30 12.50 -16.34
CA ILE A 35 -4.61 13.78 -16.97
C ILE A 35 -3.67 14.89 -16.51
N ARG A 36 -3.60 15.94 -17.31
CA ARG A 36 -2.98 17.22 -16.94
C ARG A 36 -4.04 18.30 -16.92
N THR A 37 -4.14 19.05 -15.83
CA THR A 37 -5.05 20.20 -15.71
C THR A 37 -4.44 21.43 -16.37
N ALA A 38 -5.27 22.40 -16.79
CA ALA A 38 -4.82 23.69 -17.29
C ALA A 38 -4.01 24.48 -16.23
N GLY A 39 -4.25 24.21 -14.95
CA GLY A 39 -3.46 24.73 -13.82
C GLY A 39 -2.06 24.11 -13.66
N GLY A 40 -1.73 23.09 -14.47
CA GLY A 40 -0.43 22.42 -14.54
C GLY A 40 -0.29 21.17 -13.68
N MET A 41 -1.36 20.72 -12.99
CA MET A 41 -1.32 19.53 -12.14
C MET A 41 -1.41 18.27 -12.99
N VAL A 42 -0.68 17.21 -12.59
CA VAL A 42 -0.77 15.88 -13.20
C VAL A 42 -1.43 14.94 -12.22
N LEU A 43 -2.60 14.41 -12.59
CA LEU A 43 -3.46 13.60 -11.74
C LEU A 43 -3.61 12.22 -12.35
N SER A 44 -3.57 11.17 -11.53
CA SER A 44 -4.06 9.84 -11.90
C SER A 44 -5.48 9.70 -11.36
N VAL A 45 -6.47 9.61 -12.24
CA VAL A 45 -7.89 9.70 -11.89
C VAL A 45 -8.60 8.43 -12.31
N GLY A 46 -9.43 7.88 -11.43
CA GLY A 46 -10.39 6.82 -11.71
C GLY A 46 -11.79 7.27 -11.36
N VAL A 47 -12.74 7.02 -12.25
CA VAL A 47 -14.15 7.39 -12.11
C VAL A 47 -15.02 6.18 -12.44
N ILE A 48 -16.02 5.94 -11.61
CA ILE A 48 -17.18 5.10 -11.94
C ILE A 48 -18.43 5.95 -11.83
N ALA A 49 -19.31 5.80 -12.82
CA ALA A 49 -20.66 6.33 -12.81
C ALA A 49 -21.62 5.18 -13.14
N ASP A 50 -22.56 4.91 -12.25
CA ASP A 50 -23.61 3.90 -12.40
C ASP A 50 -24.89 4.61 -12.84
N GLY A 51 -25.38 4.27 -14.02
CA GLY A 51 -26.50 4.96 -14.67
C GLY A 51 -27.85 4.50 -14.14
N ILE A 52 -28.70 5.44 -13.72
CA ILE A 52 -30.04 5.17 -13.21
C ILE A 52 -31.06 5.81 -14.16
N GLY A 53 -31.99 5.01 -14.69
CA GLY A 53 -33.09 5.50 -15.53
C GLY A 53 -33.77 4.40 -16.36
N GLY A 54 -34.94 4.70 -16.92
CA GLY A 54 -35.58 3.85 -17.95
C GLY A 54 -35.05 4.15 -19.36
N GLU A 55 -35.56 3.48 -20.40
CA GLU A 55 -35.32 3.73 -21.85
C GLU A 55 -33.97 4.44 -22.21
N ASN A 56 -32.83 3.80 -21.98
CA ASN A 56 -31.46 4.28 -22.29
C ASN A 56 -31.01 5.57 -21.55
N ALA A 57 -31.79 6.08 -20.61
CA ALA A 57 -31.45 7.30 -19.88
C ALA A 57 -30.27 7.09 -18.93
N GLY A 58 -30.16 5.92 -18.28
CA GLY A 58 -29.06 5.60 -17.35
C GLY A 58 -27.70 5.61 -18.04
N GLU A 59 -27.58 4.89 -19.16
CA GLU A 59 -26.37 4.86 -19.98
C GLU A 59 -25.88 6.27 -20.35
N ARG A 60 -26.81 7.11 -20.82
CA ARG A 60 -26.50 8.48 -21.23
C ARG A 60 -26.08 9.34 -20.05
N ALA A 61 -26.72 9.18 -18.89
CA ALA A 61 -26.35 9.90 -17.68
C ALA A 61 -24.94 9.56 -17.20
N ALA A 62 -24.57 8.28 -17.18
CA ALA A 62 -23.24 7.83 -16.78
C ALA A 62 -22.17 8.30 -17.77
N GLU A 63 -22.44 8.23 -19.07
CA GLU A 63 -21.53 8.73 -20.11
C GLU A 63 -21.28 10.24 -19.98
N LEU A 64 -22.35 11.03 -19.84
CA LEU A 64 -22.24 12.47 -19.69
C LEU A 64 -21.52 12.84 -18.38
N THR A 65 -21.77 12.09 -17.30
CA THR A 65 -21.11 12.28 -16.01
C THR A 65 -19.61 12.08 -16.14
N VAL A 66 -19.14 10.93 -16.63
CA VAL A 66 -17.71 10.64 -16.79
C VAL A 66 -17.04 11.63 -17.73
N THR A 67 -17.66 11.92 -18.88
CA THR A 67 -17.10 12.86 -19.86
C THR A 67 -16.93 14.25 -19.26
N THR A 68 -17.97 14.77 -18.61
CA THR A 68 -17.95 16.10 -18.00
C THR A 68 -16.94 16.20 -16.86
N VAL A 69 -16.80 15.15 -16.04
CA VAL A 69 -15.78 15.11 -14.99
C VAL A 69 -14.39 15.26 -15.59
N PHE A 70 -14.03 14.45 -16.58
CA PHE A 70 -12.70 14.53 -17.20
C PHE A 70 -12.46 15.88 -17.91
N GLU A 71 -13.44 16.41 -18.62
CA GLU A 71 -13.37 17.73 -19.25
C GLU A 71 -13.14 18.84 -18.22
N SER A 72 -13.94 18.88 -17.15
CA SER A 72 -13.85 19.91 -16.10
C SER A 72 -12.49 19.87 -15.40
N LEU A 73 -12.00 18.67 -15.06
CA LEU A 73 -10.66 18.49 -14.48
C LEU A 73 -9.55 18.99 -15.41
N GLN A 74 -9.60 18.65 -16.70
CA GLN A 74 -8.57 19.04 -17.68
C GLN A 74 -8.55 20.55 -17.92
N HIS A 75 -9.72 21.22 -18.00
CA HIS A 75 -9.80 22.65 -18.27
C HIS A 75 -9.59 23.53 -17.03
N SER A 76 -9.65 22.96 -15.82
CA SER A 76 -9.55 23.73 -14.59
C SER A 76 -8.15 24.24 -14.29
N ARG A 77 -8.09 25.45 -13.73
CA ARG A 77 -6.88 26.06 -13.15
C ARG A 77 -6.82 25.96 -11.62
N GLU A 78 -7.85 25.43 -10.97
CA GLU A 78 -7.88 25.19 -9.52
C GLU A 78 -6.77 24.23 -9.12
N ARG A 79 -6.08 24.54 -8.02
CA ARG A 79 -4.97 23.74 -7.48
C ARG A 79 -5.32 22.97 -6.21
N ASN A 80 -6.41 23.33 -5.54
CA ASN A 80 -6.97 22.59 -4.43
C ASN A 80 -7.76 21.37 -4.97
N VAL A 81 -7.20 20.17 -4.82
CA VAL A 81 -7.79 18.93 -5.37
C VAL A 81 -9.23 18.70 -4.89
N PRO A 82 -9.58 18.84 -3.59
CA PRO A 82 -10.97 18.70 -3.16
C PRO A 82 -11.95 19.65 -3.87
N ARG A 83 -11.60 20.95 -4.00
CA ARG A 83 -12.44 21.93 -4.72
C ARG A 83 -12.55 21.60 -6.21
N LEU A 84 -11.46 21.13 -6.79
CA LEU A 84 -11.41 20.69 -8.18
C LEU A 84 -12.37 19.52 -8.44
N LEU A 85 -12.36 18.49 -7.58
CA LEU A 85 -13.27 17.34 -7.70
C LEU A 85 -14.74 17.75 -7.46
N GLU A 86 -14.98 18.62 -6.47
CA GLU A 86 -16.31 19.15 -6.18
C GLU A 86 -16.89 19.94 -7.35
N ALA A 87 -16.10 20.80 -7.98
CA ALA A 87 -16.51 21.57 -9.15
C ALA A 87 -16.85 20.65 -10.33
N ALA A 88 -16.02 19.64 -10.60
CA ALA A 88 -16.24 18.68 -11.68
C ALA A 88 -17.57 17.90 -11.52
N LEU A 89 -17.90 17.47 -10.30
CA LEU A 89 -19.16 16.77 -10.03
C LEU A 89 -20.38 17.71 -10.06
N LYS A 90 -20.23 18.96 -9.63
CA LYS A 90 -21.31 19.96 -9.76
C LYS A 90 -21.62 20.29 -11.21
N GLU A 91 -20.58 20.43 -12.04
CA GLU A 91 -20.75 20.64 -13.48
C GLU A 91 -21.40 19.42 -14.16
N ALA A 92 -20.95 18.21 -13.82
CA ALA A 92 -21.57 16.97 -14.30
C ALA A 92 -23.06 16.92 -13.91
N ASN A 93 -23.40 17.26 -12.66
CA ASN A 93 -24.78 17.34 -12.20
C ASN A 93 -25.62 18.32 -13.01
N GLU A 94 -25.12 19.54 -13.23
CA GLU A 94 -25.83 20.55 -14.00
C GLU A 94 -26.09 20.07 -15.44
N ARG A 95 -25.09 19.49 -16.11
CA ARG A 95 -25.25 19.00 -17.48
C ARG A 95 -26.25 17.84 -17.57
N VAL A 96 -26.17 16.85 -16.66
CA VAL A 96 -27.12 15.73 -16.62
C VAL A 96 -28.53 16.22 -16.28
N PHE A 97 -28.66 17.13 -15.31
CA PHE A 97 -29.96 17.72 -14.96
C PHE A 97 -30.57 18.48 -16.14
N VAL A 98 -29.81 19.35 -16.81
CA VAL A 98 -30.29 20.07 -18.00
C VAL A 98 -30.68 19.10 -19.12
N GLU A 99 -29.92 18.02 -19.33
CA GLU A 99 -30.27 17.02 -20.34
C GLU A 99 -31.52 16.19 -19.94
N SER A 100 -31.74 15.93 -18.65
CA SER A 100 -32.94 15.22 -18.16
C SER A 100 -34.22 16.03 -18.39
N GLN A 101 -34.15 17.36 -18.31
CA GLN A 101 -35.29 18.25 -18.57
C GLN A 101 -35.66 18.39 -20.05
N LYS A 102 -34.78 18.01 -20.99
CA LYS A 102 -35.00 18.24 -22.45
C LYS A 102 -35.89 17.20 -23.12
N SER A 103 -36.17 16.06 -22.50
CA SER A 103 -36.96 14.99 -23.12
C SER A 103 -37.96 14.40 -22.13
N GLN A 104 -39.24 14.37 -22.50
CA GLN A 104 -40.30 13.71 -21.73
C GLN A 104 -40.05 12.20 -21.53
N ARG A 105 -39.20 11.57 -22.34
CA ARG A 105 -38.81 10.15 -22.21
C ARG A 105 -37.62 9.91 -21.27
N LYS A 106 -36.94 10.96 -20.80
CA LYS A 106 -35.77 10.89 -19.89
C LYS A 106 -36.14 11.23 -18.44
N THR A 107 -37.40 11.04 -18.05
CA THR A 107 -37.84 11.20 -16.66
C THR A 107 -37.01 10.29 -15.75
N ASN A 108 -36.43 10.86 -14.69
CA ASN A 108 -35.54 10.17 -13.74
C ASN A 108 -34.17 9.76 -14.30
N MET A 109 -33.69 10.42 -15.36
CA MET A 109 -32.29 10.29 -15.80
C MET A 109 -31.35 10.77 -14.69
N GLY A 110 -30.48 9.89 -14.21
CA GLY A 110 -29.46 10.23 -13.24
C GLY A 110 -28.33 9.22 -13.22
N SER A 111 -27.30 9.49 -12.43
CA SER A 111 -26.18 8.56 -12.27
C SER A 111 -25.53 8.71 -10.89
N THR A 112 -24.82 7.69 -10.43
CA THR A 112 -23.85 7.86 -9.35
C THR A 112 -22.55 8.47 -9.90
N ALA A 113 -21.65 8.87 -9.01
CA ALA A 113 -20.28 9.19 -9.38
C ALA A 113 -19.34 8.96 -8.19
N ALA A 114 -18.40 8.03 -8.33
CA ALA A 114 -17.30 7.82 -7.39
C ALA A 114 -15.98 8.16 -8.09
N ILE A 115 -15.24 9.12 -7.54
CA ILE A 115 -13.95 9.60 -8.08
C ILE A 115 -12.85 9.35 -7.07
N ALA A 116 -11.78 8.68 -7.51
CA ALA A 116 -10.50 8.64 -6.83
C ALA A 116 -9.45 9.38 -7.67
N ALA A 117 -8.73 10.33 -7.06
CA ALA A 117 -7.66 11.06 -7.70
C ALA A 117 -6.38 10.98 -6.86
N ILE A 118 -5.26 10.64 -7.51
CA ILE A 118 -3.93 10.62 -6.90
C ILE A 118 -3.14 11.80 -7.45
N TRP A 119 -2.70 12.67 -6.54
CA TRP A 119 -1.83 13.79 -6.82
C TRP A 119 -0.67 13.79 -5.83
N SER A 120 0.58 13.85 -6.30
CA SER A 120 1.77 13.90 -5.43
C SER A 120 1.77 12.80 -4.35
N ASN A 121 1.40 11.57 -4.73
CA ASN A 121 1.28 10.40 -3.85
C ASN A 121 0.25 10.55 -2.70
N ARG A 122 -0.75 11.41 -2.89
CA ARG A 122 -1.85 11.62 -1.96
C ARG A 122 -3.17 11.30 -2.63
N LEU A 123 -4.02 10.58 -1.92
CA LEU A 123 -5.36 10.19 -2.35
C LEU A 123 -6.38 11.26 -1.99
N TYR A 124 -7.20 11.61 -2.97
CA TYR A 124 -8.36 12.46 -2.84
C TYR A 124 -9.57 11.71 -3.40
N VAL A 125 -10.71 11.84 -2.73
CA VAL A 125 -11.94 11.16 -3.12
C VAL A 125 -13.11 12.13 -3.19
N ALA A 126 -14.05 11.85 -4.08
CA ALA A 126 -15.35 12.51 -4.11
C ALA A 126 -16.42 11.50 -4.49
N ASN A 127 -17.58 11.54 -3.82
CA ASN A 127 -18.65 10.57 -4.04
C ASN A 127 -20.02 11.25 -4.13
N VAL A 128 -20.87 10.69 -5.00
CA VAL A 128 -22.31 10.95 -5.07
C VAL A 128 -23.00 9.63 -5.47
N GLY A 129 -23.56 8.92 -4.50
CA GLY A 129 -24.37 7.71 -4.74
C GLY A 129 -23.89 6.59 -3.83
N ASP A 130 -24.04 5.36 -4.29
CA ASP A 130 -23.71 4.11 -3.60
C ASP A 130 -22.63 3.27 -4.31
N SER A 131 -22.03 3.81 -5.38
CA SER A 131 -20.72 3.35 -5.83
C SER A 131 -19.68 3.63 -4.74
N ARG A 132 -18.69 2.73 -4.60
CA ARG A 132 -17.76 2.75 -3.46
C ARG A 132 -16.31 2.86 -3.85
N ILE A 133 -15.53 3.45 -2.94
CA ILE A 133 -14.08 3.52 -3.03
C ILE A 133 -13.48 2.78 -1.84
N TYR A 134 -12.50 1.92 -2.10
CA TYR A 134 -11.75 1.17 -1.09
C TYR A 134 -10.26 1.44 -1.20
N LEU A 135 -9.58 1.59 -0.06
CA LEU A 135 -8.13 1.48 0.05
C LEU A 135 -7.77 0.05 0.43
N LEU A 136 -7.02 -0.63 -0.42
CA LEU A 136 -6.48 -1.96 -0.16
C LEU A 136 -5.04 -1.79 0.30
N ARG A 137 -4.81 -1.98 1.60
CA ARG A 137 -3.51 -1.81 2.25
C ARG A 137 -3.22 -3.01 3.15
N GLY A 138 -2.09 -3.68 2.90
CA GLY A 138 -1.85 -4.99 3.51
C GLY A 138 -2.95 -5.99 3.11
N GLN A 139 -3.38 -6.81 4.05
CA GLN A 139 -4.48 -7.77 3.85
C GLN A 139 -5.87 -7.17 4.13
N LYS A 140 -5.98 -5.85 4.31
CA LYS A 140 -7.24 -5.17 4.66
C LYS A 140 -7.77 -4.33 3.50
N ALA A 141 -9.09 -4.30 3.39
CA ALA A 141 -9.84 -3.39 2.52
C ALA A 141 -10.58 -2.38 3.39
N PHE A 142 -10.19 -1.11 3.31
CA PHE A 142 -10.80 -0.01 4.06
C PHE A 142 -11.80 0.70 3.15
N PRO A 143 -13.11 0.66 3.43
CA PRO A 143 -14.06 1.52 2.71
C PRO A 143 -13.70 2.98 2.98
N LEU A 144 -13.76 3.82 1.96
CA LEU A 144 -13.45 5.26 2.05
C LEU A 144 -14.68 6.14 1.84
N THR A 145 -15.81 5.55 1.44
CA THR A 145 -17.07 6.23 1.12
C THR A 145 -18.21 5.61 1.91
N VAL A 146 -19.23 6.41 2.20
CA VAL A 146 -20.52 5.97 2.74
C VAL A 146 -21.56 6.11 1.64
N ASP A 147 -22.42 5.11 1.49
CA ASP A 147 -23.45 5.14 0.44
C ASP A 147 -24.50 6.20 0.75
N HIS A 148 -24.93 6.97 -0.25
CA HIS A 148 -26.03 7.92 -0.11
C HIS A 148 -27.41 7.28 -0.31
N THR A 149 -27.64 6.18 0.41
CA THR A 149 -28.95 5.54 0.51
C THR A 149 -29.84 6.25 1.52
N TRP A 150 -31.15 6.04 1.43
CA TRP A 150 -32.12 6.61 2.37
C TRP A 150 -31.78 6.25 3.81
N GLU A 151 -31.36 5.01 4.09
CA GLU A 151 -30.95 4.57 5.42
C GLU A 151 -29.79 5.42 5.97
N ASN A 152 -28.72 5.55 5.20
CA ASN A 152 -27.54 6.28 5.68
C ASN A 152 -27.83 7.78 5.83
N GLU A 153 -28.59 8.38 4.92
CA GLU A 153 -28.91 9.81 4.96
C GLU A 153 -29.90 10.15 6.09
N ILE A 154 -30.90 9.30 6.34
CA ILE A 154 -31.85 9.54 7.44
C ILE A 154 -31.18 9.39 8.80
N VAL A 155 -30.25 8.43 8.94
CA VAL A 155 -29.44 8.23 10.15
C VAL A 155 -28.48 9.39 10.35
N ALA A 156 -27.75 9.79 9.31
CA ALA A 156 -26.82 10.93 9.37
C ALA A 156 -27.53 12.25 9.71
N SER A 157 -28.80 12.40 9.35
CA SER A 157 -29.62 13.55 9.73
C SER A 157 -30.15 13.53 11.17
N GLY A 158 -29.91 12.43 11.91
CA GLY A 158 -30.41 12.23 13.27
C GLY A 158 -31.92 12.00 13.38
N LYS A 159 -32.62 11.81 12.25
CA LYS A 159 -34.08 11.67 12.22
C LYS A 159 -34.56 10.28 12.62
N LEU A 160 -33.75 9.24 12.40
CA LEU A 160 -34.02 7.86 12.80
C LEU A 160 -32.72 7.21 13.30
N SER A 161 -32.84 6.25 14.22
CA SER A 161 -31.72 5.38 14.57
C SER A 161 -31.41 4.40 13.44
N ARG A 162 -30.17 3.88 13.40
CA ARG A 162 -29.78 2.85 12.42
C ARG A 162 -30.66 1.60 12.48
N MET A 163 -31.09 1.21 13.68
CA MET A 163 -31.99 0.08 13.87
C MET A 163 -33.39 0.31 13.25
N GLU A 164 -33.91 1.54 13.34
CA GLU A 164 -35.20 1.89 12.73
C GLU A 164 -35.08 2.03 11.21
N ALA A 165 -34.03 2.71 10.74
CA ALA A 165 -33.82 2.99 9.33
C ALA A 165 -33.59 1.69 8.51
N SER A 166 -32.86 0.71 9.07
CA SER A 166 -32.60 -0.60 8.43
C SER A 166 -33.84 -1.47 8.20
N LYS A 167 -34.97 -1.17 8.87
CA LYS A 167 -36.25 -1.86 8.70
C LYS A 167 -37.15 -1.19 7.67
N HIS A 168 -36.81 0.02 7.23
CA HIS A 168 -37.66 0.78 6.33
C HIS A 168 -37.68 0.18 4.92
N PRO A 169 -38.84 0.17 4.22
CA PRO A 169 -38.92 -0.36 2.85
C PRO A 169 -38.01 0.35 1.85
N ARG A 170 -37.74 1.64 2.09
CA ARG A 170 -36.88 2.49 1.22
C ARG A 170 -35.40 2.48 1.61
N ARG A 171 -34.97 1.69 2.60
CA ARG A 171 -33.63 1.76 3.20
C ARG A 171 -32.49 1.73 2.17
N ASP A 172 -32.62 0.90 1.12
CA ASP A 172 -31.61 0.68 0.09
C ASP A 172 -31.77 1.68 -1.09
N GLN A 173 -32.78 2.56 -1.07
CA GLN A 173 -33.01 3.50 -2.16
C GLN A 173 -31.95 4.61 -2.16
N ILE A 174 -31.29 4.82 -3.30
CA ILE A 174 -30.40 5.96 -3.51
C ILE A 174 -31.22 7.25 -3.44
N VAL A 175 -30.81 8.18 -2.58
CA VAL A 175 -31.48 9.49 -2.41
C VAL A 175 -30.60 10.66 -2.84
N ARG A 176 -29.34 10.39 -3.21
CA ARG A 176 -28.44 11.39 -3.77
C ARG A 176 -27.74 10.84 -5.01
N SER A 177 -28.04 11.43 -6.15
CA SER A 177 -27.47 11.08 -7.46
C SER A 177 -27.23 12.34 -8.30
N ILE A 178 -26.34 12.21 -9.28
CA ILE A 178 -26.05 13.21 -10.30
C ILE A 178 -27.28 13.34 -11.22
N GLY A 179 -27.71 14.58 -11.47
CA GLY A 179 -28.75 14.91 -12.43
C GLY A 179 -30.18 14.78 -11.94
N TYR A 180 -30.39 14.31 -10.70
CA TYR A 180 -31.72 14.19 -10.09
C TYR A 180 -32.28 15.54 -9.64
N GLU A 181 -31.45 16.36 -8.99
CA GLU A 181 -31.77 17.73 -8.59
C GLU A 181 -30.87 18.74 -9.30
N SER A 182 -31.35 19.99 -9.42
CA SER A 182 -30.57 21.09 -10.02
C SER A 182 -29.24 21.37 -9.31
N LYS A 183 -29.14 20.99 -8.03
CA LYS A 183 -27.92 21.09 -7.22
C LYS A 183 -27.67 19.76 -6.53
N VAL A 184 -26.40 19.39 -6.42
CA VAL A 184 -25.98 18.18 -5.71
C VAL A 184 -25.03 18.52 -4.57
N LYS A 185 -25.19 17.83 -3.44
CA LYS A 185 -24.24 17.85 -2.33
C LYS A 185 -23.15 16.81 -2.58
N VAL A 186 -21.97 17.24 -2.99
CA VAL A 186 -20.83 16.34 -3.17
C VAL A 186 -20.28 15.91 -1.82
N ASP A 187 -20.09 14.61 -1.60
CA ASP A 187 -19.36 14.11 -0.45
C ASP A 187 -17.86 14.13 -0.76
N LEU A 188 -17.10 14.83 0.08
CA LEU A 188 -15.64 14.89 0.06
C LEU A 188 -15.05 14.26 1.34
N GLY A 189 -15.82 13.45 2.06
CA GLY A 189 -15.34 12.67 3.18
C GLY A 189 -14.49 11.48 2.72
N LEU A 190 -13.39 11.25 3.43
CA LEU A 190 -12.62 10.03 3.38
C LEU A 190 -12.85 9.29 4.71
N TRP A 191 -13.78 8.33 4.68
CA TRP A 191 -14.39 7.72 5.86
C TRP A 191 -13.61 6.51 6.38
N LEU A 192 -12.46 6.75 7.03
CA LEU A 192 -11.53 5.70 7.47
C LEU A 192 -12.07 4.80 8.58
N GLN A 193 -13.06 5.28 9.35
CA GLN A 193 -13.68 4.56 10.46
C GLN A 193 -15.07 4.03 10.10
N GLY A 194 -15.37 3.90 8.80
CA GLY A 194 -16.60 3.26 8.33
C GLY A 194 -17.86 4.08 8.60
N GLY A 195 -17.76 5.40 8.72
CA GLY A 195 -18.92 6.29 8.90
C GLY A 195 -19.20 6.73 10.33
N GLU A 196 -18.39 6.30 11.30
CA GLU A 196 -18.51 6.71 12.72
C GLU A 196 -17.86 8.08 13.00
N GLU A 197 -16.97 8.55 12.13
CA GLU A 197 -16.38 9.88 12.25
C GLU A 197 -17.34 11.00 11.82
N SER A 198 -17.10 12.23 12.27
CA SER A 198 -17.88 13.39 11.81
C SER A 198 -17.54 13.74 10.35
N ALA A 199 -18.48 14.38 9.65
CA ALA A 199 -18.26 14.85 8.28
C ALA A 199 -17.06 15.83 8.15
N ALA A 200 -16.74 16.57 9.22
CA ALA A 200 -15.59 17.46 9.27
C ALA A 200 -14.27 16.68 9.33
N GLU A 201 -14.20 15.63 10.15
CA GLU A 201 -13.04 14.75 10.27
C GLU A 201 -12.81 13.97 8.97
N ALA A 202 -13.86 13.39 8.40
CA ALA A 202 -13.79 12.71 7.11
C ALA A 202 -13.27 13.65 6.01
N ARG A 203 -13.74 14.90 5.97
CA ARG A 203 -13.26 15.90 5.01
C ARG A 203 -11.79 16.29 5.27
N ALA A 204 -11.38 16.38 6.52
CA ALA A 204 -10.00 16.71 6.89
C ALA A 204 -9.00 15.60 6.50
N ALA A 205 -9.46 14.35 6.36
CA ALA A 205 -8.64 13.23 5.93
C ALA A 205 -8.29 13.23 4.42
N GLN A 206 -8.83 14.16 3.63
CA GLN A 206 -8.46 14.35 2.23
C GLN A 206 -6.94 14.56 2.06
N GLY A 207 -6.38 14.02 0.97
CA GLY A 207 -4.94 14.05 0.73
C GLY A 207 -4.19 12.99 1.55
N LEU A 208 -4.85 11.87 1.85
CA LEU A 208 -4.29 10.72 2.56
C LEU A 208 -3.01 10.24 1.85
N PRO A 209 -1.85 10.21 2.51
CA PRO A 209 -0.62 9.67 1.93
C PRO A 209 -0.79 8.19 1.57
N LEU A 210 -0.47 7.86 0.32
CA LEU A 210 -0.42 6.49 -0.15
C LEU A 210 0.97 5.89 0.06
N LYS A 211 1.00 4.60 0.35
CA LYS A 211 2.21 3.80 0.50
C LYS A 211 2.42 2.96 -0.77
N THR A 212 3.67 2.59 -1.02
CA THR A 212 4.02 1.61 -2.05
C THR A 212 3.18 0.34 -1.92
N GLY A 213 2.60 -0.11 -3.02
CA GLY A 213 1.73 -1.30 -3.04
C GLY A 213 0.31 -1.07 -2.53
N ASP A 214 -0.05 0.15 -2.14
CA ASP A 214 -1.46 0.50 -1.94
C ASP A 214 -2.21 0.43 -3.25
N ILE A 215 -3.42 -0.12 -3.19
CA ILE A 215 -4.33 -0.19 -4.33
C ILE A 215 -5.61 0.52 -3.94
N VAL A 216 -6.03 1.49 -4.76
CA VAL A 216 -7.35 2.10 -4.66
C VAL A 216 -8.28 1.40 -5.63
N LEU A 217 -9.33 0.79 -5.10
CA LEU A 217 -10.41 0.17 -5.86
C LEU A 217 -11.61 1.11 -5.85
N VAL A 218 -12.09 1.51 -7.03
CA VAL A 218 -13.42 2.13 -7.20
C VAL A 218 -14.32 1.07 -7.83
N CYS A 219 -15.53 0.86 -7.32
CA CYS A 219 -16.47 -0.14 -7.84
C CYS A 219 -17.92 0.35 -7.86
N SER A 220 -18.70 -0.10 -8.83
CA SER A 220 -20.17 0.03 -8.82
C SER A 220 -20.80 -0.97 -7.83
N ASP A 221 -22.10 -0.82 -7.59
CA ASP A 221 -22.82 -1.68 -6.66
C ASP A 221 -22.80 -3.15 -7.12
N GLY A 222 -22.73 -3.45 -8.42
CA GLY A 222 -22.66 -4.81 -8.95
C GLY A 222 -21.49 -5.66 -8.41
N LEU A 223 -20.47 -5.02 -7.81
CA LEU A 223 -19.41 -5.72 -7.09
C LEU A 223 -19.77 -5.99 -5.61
N ILE A 224 -20.45 -5.04 -4.96
CA ILE A 224 -20.62 -4.94 -3.50
C ILE A 224 -22.08 -4.87 -3.03
N LYS A 225 -23.05 -5.21 -3.88
CA LYS A 225 -24.48 -5.20 -3.58
C LYS A 225 -24.81 -6.21 -2.51
N THR A 226 -25.60 -5.81 -1.52
CA THR A 226 -25.99 -6.68 -0.40
C THR A 226 -27.00 -7.73 -0.85
N ARG A 227 -26.76 -9.01 -0.52
CA ARG A 227 -27.58 -10.17 -0.88
C ARG A 227 -27.98 -10.94 0.38
N ARG A 228 -29.08 -10.54 1.01
CA ARG A 228 -29.51 -11.07 2.33
C ARG A 228 -29.90 -12.56 2.31
N ASP A 229 -30.35 -13.08 1.17
CA ASP A 229 -30.86 -14.45 1.04
C ASP A 229 -29.85 -15.42 0.39
N GLN A 230 -28.55 -15.11 0.46
CA GLN A 230 -27.51 -15.84 -0.24
C GLN A 230 -26.36 -16.22 0.68
N ARG A 231 -25.58 -17.23 0.28
CA ARG A 231 -24.40 -17.71 1.05
C ARG A 231 -23.36 -16.60 1.30
N PHE A 232 -23.30 -15.59 0.45
CA PHE A 232 -22.40 -14.45 0.55
C PHE A 232 -23.22 -13.17 0.66
N ALA A 233 -22.77 -12.25 1.52
CA ALA A 233 -23.42 -10.96 1.71
C ALA A 233 -23.25 -10.07 0.48
N HIS A 234 -22.15 -10.22 -0.28
CA HIS A 234 -21.85 -9.45 -1.47
C HIS A 234 -21.43 -10.33 -2.67
N TYR A 235 -21.54 -9.79 -3.89
CA TYR A 235 -21.01 -10.47 -5.08
C TYR A 235 -19.50 -10.68 -5.02
N VAL A 236 -18.77 -9.75 -4.42
CA VAL A 236 -17.38 -9.92 -3.99
C VAL A 236 -17.26 -9.32 -2.59
N GLU A 237 -16.81 -10.13 -1.63
CA GLU A 237 -16.64 -9.67 -0.26
C GLU A 237 -15.41 -8.76 -0.15
N ALA A 238 -15.46 -7.77 0.75
CA ALA A 238 -14.32 -6.89 0.99
C ALA A 238 -13.06 -7.66 1.42
N SER A 239 -13.24 -8.77 2.14
CA SER A 239 -12.18 -9.69 2.55
C SER A 239 -11.54 -10.44 1.37
N GLU A 240 -12.20 -10.53 0.22
CA GLU A 240 -11.69 -11.19 -0.98
C GLU A 240 -10.90 -10.24 -1.88
N PHE A 241 -11.07 -8.92 -1.74
CA PHE A 241 -10.46 -7.93 -2.64
C PHE A 241 -8.95 -8.07 -2.73
N THR A 242 -8.25 -8.08 -1.59
CA THR A 242 -6.79 -8.14 -1.54
C THR A 242 -6.25 -9.39 -2.25
N GLY A 243 -6.85 -10.56 -2.03
CA GLY A 243 -6.47 -11.80 -2.70
C GLY A 243 -6.79 -11.84 -4.19
N LEU A 244 -7.83 -11.10 -4.64
CA LEU A 244 -8.21 -10.99 -6.05
C LEU A 244 -7.32 -10.01 -6.82
N VAL A 245 -6.80 -8.96 -6.18
CA VAL A 245 -6.03 -7.92 -6.86
C VAL A 245 -4.51 -8.08 -6.72
N ARG A 246 -4.00 -8.57 -5.58
CA ARG A 246 -2.54 -8.61 -5.32
C ARG A 246 -1.84 -9.59 -6.24
N GLY A 247 -0.59 -9.27 -6.59
CA GLY A 247 0.27 -10.07 -7.47
C GLY A 247 -0.18 -10.08 -8.94
N ARG A 248 -1.06 -9.16 -9.35
CA ARG A 248 -1.59 -9.08 -10.72
C ARG A 248 -1.37 -7.70 -11.30
N SER A 249 -1.39 -7.61 -12.63
CA SER A 249 -1.48 -6.32 -13.30
C SER A 249 -2.82 -5.65 -12.96
N ALA A 250 -2.87 -4.32 -12.99
CA ALA A 250 -4.11 -3.56 -12.75
C ALA A 250 -5.28 -4.08 -13.61
N LYS A 251 -5.04 -4.39 -14.89
CA LYS A 251 -6.05 -4.99 -15.77
C LYS A 251 -6.47 -6.39 -15.32
N GLY A 252 -5.51 -7.27 -15.00
CA GLY A 252 -5.81 -8.61 -14.51
C GLY A 252 -6.56 -8.63 -13.17
N ALA A 253 -6.32 -7.63 -12.32
CA ALA A 253 -7.07 -7.42 -11.09
C ALA A 253 -8.54 -7.05 -11.36
N VAL A 254 -8.78 -6.07 -12.24
CA VAL A 254 -10.14 -5.69 -12.70
C VAL A 254 -10.87 -6.90 -13.30
N ASP A 255 -10.23 -7.62 -14.22
CA ASP A 255 -10.81 -8.80 -14.86
C ASP A 255 -11.17 -9.89 -13.83
N ARG A 256 -10.35 -10.06 -12.78
CA ARG A 256 -10.64 -11.03 -11.72
C ARG A 256 -11.81 -10.63 -10.84
N LEU A 257 -11.93 -9.36 -10.49
CA LEU A 257 -13.05 -8.82 -9.71
C LEU A 257 -14.36 -9.05 -10.48
N ILE A 258 -14.42 -8.62 -11.75
CA ILE A 258 -15.58 -8.81 -12.62
C ILE A 258 -15.91 -10.30 -12.79
N LYS A 259 -14.92 -11.14 -13.13
CA LYS A 259 -15.14 -12.59 -13.29
C LYS A 259 -15.55 -13.27 -11.98
N LYS A 260 -15.23 -12.70 -10.81
CA LYS A 260 -15.71 -13.22 -9.52
C LYS A 260 -17.20 -12.89 -9.35
N ALA A 261 -17.62 -11.64 -9.61
CA ALA A 261 -19.02 -11.24 -9.57
C ALA A 261 -19.89 -12.05 -10.56
N LEU A 262 -19.43 -12.23 -11.80
CA LEU A 262 -20.10 -13.06 -12.80
C LEU A 262 -20.28 -14.52 -12.35
N ARG A 263 -19.26 -15.11 -11.72
CA ARG A 263 -19.38 -16.45 -11.13
C ARG A 263 -20.40 -16.55 -10.01
N ARG A 264 -20.70 -15.43 -9.34
CA ARG A 264 -21.76 -15.32 -8.34
C ARG A 264 -23.09 -14.86 -8.94
N GLN A 265 -23.23 -14.87 -10.27
CA GLN A 265 -24.44 -14.51 -11.01
C GLN A 265 -24.90 -13.09 -10.67
N VAL A 266 -24.01 -12.10 -10.83
CA VAL A 266 -24.37 -10.69 -10.68
C VAL A 266 -25.52 -10.32 -11.59
N ASP A 267 -26.58 -9.78 -11.01
CA ASP A 267 -27.82 -9.46 -11.71
C ASP A 267 -27.86 -8.02 -12.25
N ASP A 268 -26.79 -7.26 -11.99
CA ASP A 268 -26.61 -5.88 -12.40
C ASP A 268 -25.37 -5.70 -13.28
N ASN A 269 -25.20 -4.48 -13.81
CA ASN A 269 -23.93 -4.06 -14.37
C ASN A 269 -22.84 -4.13 -13.28
N VAL A 270 -21.63 -4.50 -13.67
CA VAL A 270 -20.50 -4.59 -12.74
C VAL A 270 -19.29 -3.89 -13.32
N SER A 271 -18.77 -2.93 -12.56
CA SER A 271 -17.63 -2.11 -12.96
C SER A 271 -16.60 -1.99 -11.84
N ALA A 272 -15.33 -1.96 -12.24
CA ALA A 272 -14.21 -1.78 -11.34
C ALA A 272 -13.11 -0.93 -11.98
N VAL A 273 -12.50 -0.08 -11.16
CA VAL A 273 -11.34 0.73 -11.50
C VAL A 273 -10.26 0.52 -10.44
N ILE A 274 -9.02 0.34 -10.90
CA ILE A 274 -7.84 0.16 -10.05
C ILE A 274 -6.88 1.32 -10.30
N LEU A 275 -6.47 1.98 -9.22
CA LEU A 275 -5.30 2.86 -9.17
C LEU A 275 -4.30 2.24 -8.19
N GLU A 276 -3.23 1.67 -8.72
CA GLU A 276 -2.20 1.00 -7.94
C GLU A 276 -0.96 1.89 -7.85
N VAL A 277 -0.52 2.19 -6.62
CA VAL A 277 0.81 2.74 -6.37
C VAL A 277 1.79 1.60 -6.57
N PRO A 278 2.63 1.62 -7.63
CA PRO A 278 3.46 0.49 -7.96
C PRO A 278 4.35 0.13 -6.78
N GLY A 279 4.38 -1.16 -6.43
CA GLY A 279 5.58 -1.75 -5.84
C GLY A 279 6.74 -1.54 -6.81
N GLY A 280 7.83 -0.91 -6.38
CA GLY A 280 8.94 -0.58 -7.27
C GLY A 280 9.49 -1.81 -8.00
N VAL A 281 9.27 -1.87 -9.32
CA VAL A 281 10.11 -2.58 -10.28
C VAL A 281 10.25 -1.65 -11.49
N TYR A 282 11.38 -0.94 -11.57
CA TYR A 282 11.74 -0.07 -12.69
C TYR A 282 12.56 -0.89 -13.70
N TYR A 283 11.95 -1.41 -14.76
CA TYR A 283 12.71 -1.94 -15.91
C TYR A 283 13.03 -0.78 -16.85
N LYS A 284 14.30 -0.33 -16.87
CA LYS A 284 14.78 0.50 -17.98
C LYS A 284 14.95 -0.43 -19.19
N ARG A 285 14.04 -0.31 -20.15
CA ARG A 285 14.08 -1.02 -21.43
C ARG A 285 15.33 -0.59 -22.20
N PHE A 286 16.41 -1.38 -22.12
CA PHE A 286 17.50 -1.27 -23.08
C PHE A 286 17.00 -1.85 -24.41
N LEU A 287 17.02 -1.03 -25.46
CA LEU A 287 16.94 -1.50 -26.83
C LEU A 287 18.12 -2.44 -27.07
N LEU A 288 17.83 -3.72 -27.27
CA LEU A 288 18.81 -4.67 -27.81
C LEU A 288 18.97 -4.40 -29.31
N PRO A 289 20.20 -4.25 -29.84
CA PRO A 289 20.41 -4.54 -31.25
C PRO A 289 20.25 -6.06 -31.43
N ALA A 290 19.55 -6.44 -32.47
CA ALA A 290 19.30 -7.84 -32.81
C ALA A 290 20.62 -8.58 -33.05
N VAL A 291 20.90 -9.62 -32.26
CA VAL A 291 21.73 -10.75 -32.69
C VAL A 291 21.15 -12.01 -32.06
N GLY A 292 20.66 -12.91 -32.90
CA GLY A 292 20.21 -14.21 -32.47
C GLY A 292 21.37 -15.11 -32.06
N ALA A 293 21.14 -15.94 -31.05
CA ALA A 293 21.55 -17.34 -31.04
C ALA A 293 21.01 -17.97 -29.75
N ALA A 294 20.32 -19.08 -29.93
CA ALA A 294 19.97 -20.02 -28.89
C ALA A 294 21.23 -20.75 -28.38
N ALA A 295 21.07 -21.41 -27.22
CA ALA A 295 21.92 -22.45 -26.64
C ALA A 295 23.20 -21.99 -25.92
N ALA A 296 23.19 -22.09 -24.59
CA ALA A 296 23.95 -23.10 -23.85
C ALA A 296 23.89 -22.79 -22.34
N PHE A 297 23.23 -23.69 -21.61
CA PHE A 297 23.32 -23.81 -20.16
C PHE A 297 24.42 -24.85 -19.90
N ALA A 298 25.51 -24.49 -19.21
CA ALA A 298 26.26 -25.37 -18.27
C ALA A 298 27.62 -24.78 -17.83
N MET A 299 27.80 -24.76 -16.50
CA MET A 299 29.03 -24.91 -15.70
C MET A 299 30.31 -24.15 -16.08
N VAL A 300 30.78 -23.28 -15.16
CA VAL A 300 32.12 -23.41 -14.53
C VAL A 300 32.05 -22.91 -13.08
N VAL A 301 32.35 -23.80 -12.14
CA VAL A 301 32.83 -23.48 -10.78
C VAL A 301 34.34 -23.27 -10.87
N GLY A 302 34.85 -22.21 -10.24
CA GLY A 302 36.24 -22.16 -9.76
C GLY A 302 37.20 -21.27 -10.54
N ALA A 303 37.87 -20.40 -9.77
CA ALA A 303 39.17 -19.78 -10.03
C ALA A 303 39.27 -18.75 -11.18
N ALA A 304 39.05 -17.47 -10.84
CA ALA A 304 39.92 -16.36 -11.28
C ALA A 304 39.59 -15.10 -10.48
N ALA A 305 40.22 -14.95 -9.32
CA ALA A 305 40.54 -13.63 -8.80
C ALA A 305 41.56 -13.01 -9.76
N TRP A 306 41.30 -11.85 -10.37
CA TRP A 306 42.30 -10.80 -10.69
C TRP A 306 41.60 -9.50 -11.11
N ALA A 307 41.86 -8.45 -10.33
CA ALA A 307 41.80 -7.02 -10.66
C ALA A 307 40.45 -6.39 -11.06
N VAL A 308 39.58 -6.18 -10.06
CA VAL A 308 38.68 -5.01 -10.06
C VAL A 308 39.30 -3.95 -9.15
N PRO A 309 39.39 -2.66 -9.55
CA PRO A 309 39.96 -1.63 -8.70
C PRO A 309 39.15 -1.56 -7.40
N ARG A 310 39.81 -1.73 -6.24
CA ARG A 310 39.24 -1.41 -4.94
C ARG A 310 38.99 0.10 -4.88
N LEU A 311 37.78 0.51 -5.25
CA LEU A 311 37.24 1.79 -4.84
C LEU A 311 36.79 1.63 -3.38
N SER A 312 37.75 1.74 -2.46
CA SER A 312 37.46 1.97 -1.05
C SER A 312 36.88 3.37 -0.88
N GLY A 313 35.60 3.51 -1.21
CA GLY A 313 34.77 4.60 -0.74
C GLY A 313 34.55 4.37 0.75
N ALA A 314 35.38 4.98 1.58
CA ALA A 314 35.18 4.99 3.02
C ALA A 314 33.76 5.50 3.31
N PHE A 315 32.94 4.64 3.92
CA PHE A 315 31.68 5.07 4.52
C PHE A 315 32.01 6.14 5.55
N ALA A 316 31.71 7.40 5.23
CA ALA A 316 31.55 8.41 6.26
C ALA A 316 30.25 8.05 7.01
N GLY A 317 30.39 7.25 8.07
CA GLY A 317 29.32 7.02 9.02
C GLY A 317 28.75 8.36 9.48
N PRO A 318 27.43 8.58 9.47
CA PRO A 318 26.85 9.83 9.93
C PRO A 318 27.12 10.01 11.44
N SER A 319 27.32 11.27 11.81
CA SER A 319 27.77 11.85 13.09
C SER A 319 27.40 11.09 14.38
N ALA A 320 28.39 11.01 15.28
CA ALA A 320 28.36 10.42 16.62
C ALA A 320 27.03 10.56 17.37
N GLY A 321 26.25 9.48 17.38
CA GLY A 321 25.34 9.18 18.49
C GLY A 321 26.13 8.97 19.79
N PRO A 322 25.46 8.84 20.95
CA PRO A 322 26.15 8.64 22.23
C PRO A 322 27.13 7.47 22.14
N THR A 323 28.37 7.70 22.61
CA THR A 323 29.44 6.71 22.61
C THR A 323 28.99 5.48 23.38
N ILE A 324 29.07 4.30 22.77
CA ILE A 324 28.73 3.04 23.43
C ILE A 324 29.73 2.85 24.58
N PRO A 325 29.27 2.71 25.84
CA PRO A 325 30.18 2.46 26.96
C PRO A 325 30.89 1.12 26.78
N ALA A 326 31.96 0.87 27.54
CA ALA A 326 32.56 -0.47 27.59
C ALA A 326 31.54 -1.45 28.18
N LEU A 327 31.20 -2.51 27.42
CA LEU A 327 30.20 -3.50 27.80
C LEU A 327 30.84 -4.89 27.95
N PRO A 328 30.36 -5.73 28.90
CA PRO A 328 30.71 -7.14 28.91
C PRO A 328 30.00 -7.89 27.77
N SER A 329 30.58 -9.01 27.33
CA SER A 329 29.94 -9.93 26.40
C SER A 329 28.57 -10.41 26.93
N GLY A 330 27.62 -10.66 26.04
CA GLY A 330 26.26 -11.02 26.41
C GLY A 330 25.34 -9.86 26.79
N VAL A 331 25.77 -8.59 26.70
CA VAL A 331 24.95 -7.42 27.07
C VAL A 331 24.90 -6.39 25.94
N ALA A 332 23.69 -5.89 25.65
CA ALA A 332 23.45 -4.75 24.76
C ALA A 332 23.09 -3.49 25.56
N TYR A 333 23.50 -2.33 25.05
CA TYR A 333 23.19 -1.02 25.62
C TYR A 333 22.15 -0.27 24.80
N VAL A 334 21.05 0.15 25.43
CA VAL A 334 20.00 0.93 24.78
C VAL A 334 20.42 2.38 24.69
N SER A 335 21.03 2.74 23.56
CA SER A 335 21.60 4.06 23.37
C SER A 335 20.59 5.15 22.99
N GLU A 336 19.47 4.79 22.37
CA GLU A 336 18.44 5.73 21.93
C GLU A 336 17.10 5.02 21.75
N ILE A 337 16.01 5.71 22.08
CA ILE A 337 14.64 5.27 21.80
C ILE A 337 13.87 6.43 21.18
N GLY A 338 13.29 6.21 20.00
CA GLY A 338 12.22 7.06 19.48
C GLY A 338 10.87 6.43 19.76
N GLY A 339 9.91 7.20 20.26
CA GLY A 339 8.55 6.71 20.54
C GLY A 339 8.49 5.71 21.70
N ARG A 340 7.70 4.63 21.53
CA ARG A 340 7.44 3.62 22.58
C ARG A 340 8.13 2.30 22.25
N ALA A 341 8.92 1.80 23.20
CA ALA A 341 9.55 0.50 23.14
C ALA A 341 9.41 -0.25 24.47
N GLU A 342 9.39 -1.58 24.40
CA GLU A 342 9.19 -2.46 25.55
C GLU A 342 10.14 -3.65 25.47
N THR A 343 10.56 -4.15 26.64
CA THR A 343 11.29 -5.41 26.81
C THR A 343 10.58 -6.27 27.83
N ASN A 344 10.72 -7.59 27.76
CA ASN A 344 10.22 -8.44 28.84
C ASN A 344 11.14 -8.43 30.06
N SER A 345 10.55 -8.49 31.25
CA SER A 345 11.25 -8.74 32.50
C SER A 345 11.59 -10.22 32.66
N ALA A 346 12.39 -10.55 33.68
CA ALA A 346 12.66 -11.94 34.07
C ALA A 346 11.38 -12.74 34.39
N ALA A 347 10.28 -12.06 34.74
CA ALA A 347 8.97 -12.67 34.98
C ALA A 347 8.13 -12.86 33.70
N GLY A 348 8.66 -12.47 32.53
CA GLY A 348 7.99 -12.61 31.23
C GLY A 348 7.00 -11.50 30.87
N ASN A 349 6.76 -10.53 31.76
CA ASN A 349 5.88 -9.39 31.49
C ASN A 349 6.63 -8.29 30.71
N PHE A 350 5.96 -7.68 29.74
CA PHE A 350 6.53 -6.53 29.01
C PHE A 350 6.52 -5.27 29.87
N GLU A 351 7.68 -4.62 29.95
CA GLU A 351 7.94 -3.37 30.64
C GLU A 351 8.49 -2.35 29.65
N THR A 352 8.26 -1.06 29.92
CA THR A 352 8.77 0.01 29.07
C THR A 352 10.29 0.06 29.11
N LEU A 353 10.89 -0.02 27.92
CA LEU A 353 12.34 0.10 27.73
C LEU A 353 12.76 1.56 27.90
N ARG A 354 13.89 1.80 28.57
CA ARG A 354 14.43 3.14 28.79
C ARG A 354 15.74 3.33 28.05
N SER A 355 16.03 4.56 27.67
CA SER A 355 17.37 4.92 27.20
C SER A 355 18.38 4.73 28.34
N GLU A 356 19.61 4.39 27.98
CA GLU A 356 20.72 4.05 28.88
C GLU A 356 20.54 2.75 29.68
N GLN A 357 19.53 1.95 29.35
CA GLN A 357 19.29 0.65 29.96
C GLN A 357 20.21 -0.43 29.36
N LEU A 358 20.67 -1.37 30.19
CA LEU A 358 21.35 -2.58 29.76
C LEU A 358 20.33 -3.72 29.55
N VAL A 359 20.49 -4.46 28.45
CA VAL A 359 19.66 -5.62 28.11
C VAL A 359 20.59 -6.82 27.92
N ALA A 360 20.47 -7.83 28.78
CA ALA A 360 21.21 -9.08 28.63
C ALA A 360 20.63 -9.90 27.48
N ALA A 361 21.48 -10.48 26.63
CA ALA A 361 21.05 -11.45 25.63
C ALA A 361 20.78 -12.81 26.28
N GLY A 362 19.85 -13.55 25.70
CA GLY A 362 19.49 -14.88 26.14
C GLY A 362 18.14 -15.32 25.59
N SER A 363 17.95 -16.63 25.53
CA SER A 363 16.67 -17.20 25.10
C SER A 363 15.52 -16.61 25.91
N GLY A 364 14.52 -16.08 25.20
CA GLY A 364 13.34 -15.45 25.76
C GLY A 364 13.44 -13.94 25.98
N VAL A 365 14.60 -13.30 25.76
CA VAL A 365 14.72 -11.84 25.88
C VAL A 365 14.20 -11.16 24.62
N GLN A 366 13.03 -10.52 24.73
CA GLN A 366 12.31 -9.89 23.63
C GLN A 366 12.27 -8.39 23.75
N LEU A 367 12.49 -7.72 22.62
CA LEU A 367 12.37 -6.28 22.45
C LEU A 367 11.30 -6.00 21.40
N ARG A 368 10.45 -5.00 21.65
CA ARG A 368 9.45 -4.56 20.68
C ARG A 368 9.28 -3.04 20.64
N THR A 369 8.96 -2.51 19.47
CA THR A 369 8.54 -1.12 19.26
C THR A 369 7.05 -1.07 18.98
N ILE A 370 6.38 -0.03 19.45
CA ILE A 370 4.92 0.14 19.31
C ILE A 370 4.65 1.49 18.68
N GLY A 371 4.00 1.50 17.51
CA GLY A 371 3.62 2.69 16.77
C GLY A 371 4.56 3.00 15.61
N GLY A 372 3.98 3.50 14.53
CA GLY A 372 4.63 3.65 13.21
C GLY A 372 5.78 4.66 13.10
N THR A 373 6.24 5.24 14.21
CA THR A 373 7.44 6.11 14.27
C THR A 373 8.44 5.67 15.33
N SER A 374 8.13 4.61 16.08
CA SER A 374 8.96 4.16 17.20
C SER A 374 10.18 3.39 16.72
N TYR A 375 11.33 3.53 17.37
CA TYR A 375 12.54 2.75 17.09
C TYR A 375 13.40 2.60 18.35
N VAL A 376 14.28 1.61 18.34
CA VAL A 376 15.31 1.42 19.39
C VAL A 376 16.68 1.30 18.73
N ARG A 377 17.68 1.97 19.28
CA ARG A 377 19.09 1.83 18.91
C ARG A 377 19.86 1.13 20.01
N LEU A 378 20.39 -0.05 19.72
CA LEU A 378 21.22 -0.85 20.61
C LEU A 378 22.69 -0.76 20.19
N GLY A 379 23.58 -0.48 21.13
CA GLY A 379 25.02 -0.66 20.99
C GLY A 379 25.46 -1.99 21.56
N LEU A 380 26.42 -2.63 20.88
CA LEU A 380 27.00 -3.91 21.26
C LEU A 380 28.47 -3.73 21.75
N PRO A 381 29.05 -4.71 22.45
CA PRO A 381 30.41 -4.59 23.00
C PRO A 381 31.49 -4.38 21.92
N ASP A 382 31.32 -5.02 20.76
CA ASP A 382 32.13 -4.89 19.55
C ASP A 382 31.93 -3.56 18.79
N GLN A 383 31.22 -2.59 19.39
CA GLN A 383 30.85 -1.30 18.80
C GLN A 383 29.90 -1.41 17.59
N SER A 384 29.34 -2.59 17.31
CA SER A 384 28.28 -2.74 16.32
C SER A 384 26.96 -2.14 16.83
N ILE A 385 26.06 -1.80 15.90
CA ILE A 385 24.78 -1.15 16.22
C ILE A 385 23.63 -1.94 15.61
N ILE A 386 22.58 -2.15 16.40
CA ILE A 386 21.31 -2.70 15.94
C ILE A 386 20.23 -1.63 16.07
N TYR A 387 19.50 -1.36 15.00
CA TYR A 387 18.28 -0.55 15.04
C TYR A 387 17.06 -1.45 14.85
N LEU A 388 16.16 -1.47 15.83
CA LEU A 388 14.84 -2.05 15.70
C LEU A 388 13.87 -0.96 15.25
N GLY A 389 13.26 -1.10 14.07
CA GLY A 389 12.39 -0.08 13.49
C GLY A 389 10.95 -0.12 14.02
N PRO A 390 10.02 0.63 13.40
CA PRO A 390 8.63 0.71 13.84
C PRO A 390 7.88 -0.61 13.79
N ASP A 391 6.95 -0.80 14.73
CA ASP A 391 6.06 -1.98 14.84
C ASP A 391 6.81 -3.32 14.67
N SER A 392 8.00 -3.41 15.27
CA SER A 392 8.92 -4.52 15.11
C SER A 392 9.15 -5.25 16.43
N GLN A 393 9.40 -6.55 16.35
CA GLN A 393 9.66 -7.42 17.49
C GLN A 393 10.83 -8.34 17.19
N MET A 394 11.80 -8.38 18.11
CA MET A 394 12.98 -9.23 18.01
C MET A 394 13.28 -9.92 19.34
N GLU A 395 14.10 -10.96 19.28
CA GLU A 395 14.66 -11.68 20.42
C GLU A 395 16.20 -11.64 20.32
N LEU A 396 16.88 -11.20 21.39
CA LEU A 396 18.35 -11.22 21.45
C LEU A 396 18.80 -12.58 21.95
N LEU A 397 19.32 -13.42 21.06
CA LEU A 397 19.69 -14.80 21.40
C LEU A 397 21.06 -14.84 22.07
N GLU A 398 22.06 -14.22 21.45
CA GLU A 398 23.45 -14.26 21.90
C GLU A 398 24.21 -13.01 21.43
N ILE A 399 25.13 -12.48 22.25
CA ILE A 399 26.00 -11.34 21.91
C ILE A 399 27.45 -11.77 22.16
N GLU A 400 28.28 -11.70 21.13
CA GLU A 400 29.68 -12.19 21.15
C GLU A 400 29.82 -13.68 21.54
N GLY A 401 28.93 -14.52 21.00
CA GLY A 401 29.05 -15.98 21.12
C GLY A 401 30.14 -16.59 20.24
N GLU A 402 30.27 -17.91 20.25
CA GLU A 402 31.23 -18.65 19.41
C GLU A 402 31.07 -18.35 17.90
N SER A 403 29.85 -18.01 17.46
CA SER A 403 29.52 -17.66 16.08
C SER A 403 29.26 -16.15 15.85
N GLY A 404 29.57 -15.31 16.86
CA GLY A 404 29.29 -13.88 16.87
C GLY A 404 27.96 -13.52 17.53
N THR A 405 27.34 -12.42 17.12
CA THR A 405 26.07 -11.93 17.68
C THR A 405 24.91 -12.50 16.87
N SER A 406 23.91 -13.07 17.55
CA SER A 406 22.72 -13.63 16.92
C SER A 406 21.43 -13.08 17.51
N LEU A 407 20.49 -12.73 16.64
CA LEU A 407 19.16 -12.27 17.01
C LEU A 407 18.11 -12.94 16.15
N ARG A 408 16.89 -13.07 16.67
CA ARG A 408 15.73 -13.53 15.91
C ARG A 408 14.77 -12.37 15.66
N LEU A 409 14.36 -12.18 14.41
CA LEU A 409 13.38 -11.17 14.03
C LEU A 409 11.99 -11.80 13.92
N ASN A 410 11.15 -11.62 14.92
CA ASN A 410 9.81 -12.22 14.97
C ASN A 410 8.77 -11.46 14.11
N GLY A 411 9.05 -10.19 13.80
CA GLY A 411 8.25 -9.37 12.88
C GLY A 411 8.80 -7.97 12.73
N GLY A 412 8.58 -7.34 11.59
CA GLY A 412 8.97 -5.96 11.32
C GLY A 412 10.36 -5.85 10.71
N VAL A 413 11.12 -4.81 11.06
CA VAL A 413 12.38 -4.43 10.42
C VAL A 413 13.49 -4.23 11.43
N VAL A 414 14.68 -4.72 11.09
CA VAL A 414 15.93 -4.47 11.81
C VAL A 414 17.00 -3.99 10.83
N LEU A 415 17.81 -3.01 11.25
CA LEU A 415 18.99 -2.57 10.52
C LEU A 415 20.21 -2.84 11.41
N VAL A 416 21.19 -3.58 10.89
CA VAL A 416 22.41 -3.94 11.62
C VAL A 416 23.62 -3.32 10.94
N SER A 417 24.44 -2.64 11.73
CA SER A 417 25.68 -1.99 11.30
C SER A 417 26.86 -2.61 12.03
N GLY A 418 27.83 -3.13 11.28
CA GLY A 418 29.08 -3.67 11.80
C GLY A 418 30.24 -2.69 11.62
N GLN A 419 31.33 -2.90 12.36
CA GLN A 419 32.53 -2.04 12.31
C GLN A 419 33.47 -2.32 11.12
N GLY A 420 33.09 -3.21 10.18
CA GLY A 420 33.84 -3.45 8.94
C GLY A 420 35.18 -4.18 9.10
N SER A 421 35.61 -4.51 10.33
CA SER A 421 36.87 -5.20 10.60
C SER A 421 36.69 -6.72 10.78
N GLY A 422 35.96 -7.39 9.88
CA GLY A 422 35.97 -8.86 9.66
C GLY A 422 35.74 -9.82 10.84
N SER A 423 35.57 -9.35 12.07
CA SER A 423 35.57 -10.14 13.31
C SER A 423 34.18 -10.29 13.93
N SER A 424 33.26 -9.38 13.61
CA SER A 424 31.92 -9.32 14.20
C SER A 424 30.87 -9.77 13.18
N THR A 425 30.52 -11.06 13.18
CA THR A 425 29.38 -11.56 12.43
C THR A 425 28.09 -11.32 13.19
N ILE A 426 27.18 -10.52 12.62
CA ILE A 426 25.83 -10.35 13.14
C ILE A 426 24.89 -11.17 12.28
N SER A 427 24.17 -12.09 12.92
CA SER A 427 23.24 -12.99 12.25
C SER A 427 21.80 -12.71 12.68
N VAL A 428 20.91 -12.52 11.71
CA VAL A 428 19.47 -12.33 11.90
C VAL A 428 18.75 -13.59 11.46
N LEU A 429 18.18 -14.30 12.42
CA LEU A 429 17.38 -15.50 12.21
C LEU A 429 15.91 -15.13 11.99
N ALA A 430 15.34 -15.54 10.86
CA ALA A 430 13.91 -15.47 10.65
C ALA A 430 13.20 -16.72 11.20
N PRO A 431 11.91 -16.63 11.58
CA PRO A 431 11.11 -17.78 11.99
C PRO A 431 11.02 -18.91 10.95
N SER A 432 11.31 -18.64 9.67
CA SER A 432 11.45 -19.67 8.62
C SER A 432 12.68 -20.55 8.79
N GLY A 433 13.59 -20.24 9.71
CA GLY A 433 14.88 -20.91 9.88
C GLY A 433 15.98 -20.39 8.95
N VAL A 434 15.68 -19.41 8.10
CA VAL A 434 16.67 -18.74 7.25
C VAL A 434 17.47 -17.75 8.08
N LEU A 435 18.79 -17.77 7.91
CA LEU A 435 19.74 -16.94 8.63
C LEU A 435 20.38 -15.92 7.67
N ALA A 436 20.22 -14.63 7.93
CA ALA A 436 20.92 -13.57 7.22
C ALA A 436 22.14 -13.13 8.03
N LYS A 437 23.34 -13.24 7.46
CA LYS A 437 24.60 -12.86 8.08
C LYS A 437 25.14 -11.59 7.45
N LEU A 438 25.45 -10.61 8.29
CA LEU A 438 26.26 -9.46 7.90
C LEU A 438 27.74 -9.86 7.98
N THR A 439 28.43 -9.76 6.84
CA THR A 439 29.90 -9.87 6.76
C THR A 439 30.57 -8.55 6.37
N GLY A 440 29.78 -7.55 5.94
CA GLY A 440 30.22 -6.19 5.63
C GLY A 440 29.82 -5.14 6.67
N SER A 441 29.52 -3.93 6.20
CA SER A 441 29.28 -2.76 7.06
C SER A 441 27.81 -2.56 7.48
N LEU A 442 26.84 -2.86 6.61
CA LEU A 442 25.43 -2.55 6.86
C LEU A 442 24.49 -3.53 6.14
N MET A 443 23.53 -4.08 6.88
CA MET A 443 22.49 -4.97 6.37
C MET A 443 21.16 -4.61 6.99
N GLY A 444 20.12 -4.55 6.16
CA GLY A 444 18.74 -4.43 6.60
C GLY A 444 18.02 -5.77 6.44
N VAL A 445 17.20 -6.14 7.42
CA VAL A 445 16.39 -7.35 7.38
C VAL A 445 14.95 -7.01 7.76
N TYR A 446 14.02 -7.44 6.93
CA TYR A 446 12.58 -7.28 7.16
C TYR A 446 11.90 -8.64 7.15
N TRP A 447 11.09 -8.91 8.16
CA TRP A 447 10.29 -10.12 8.27
C TRP A 447 8.81 -9.77 8.35
N ASP A 448 8.03 -10.25 7.37
CA ASP A 448 6.58 -10.22 7.41
C ASP A 448 6.06 -11.57 7.92
N PRO A 449 5.62 -11.68 9.19
CA PRO A 449 5.13 -12.93 9.75
C PRO A 449 3.80 -13.39 9.13
N VAL A 450 3.05 -12.49 8.49
CA VAL A 450 1.76 -12.80 7.86
C VAL A 450 1.97 -13.32 6.44
N ALA A 451 2.85 -12.68 5.67
CA ALA A 451 3.22 -13.16 4.33
C ALA A 451 4.20 -14.34 4.38
N GLY A 452 4.87 -14.54 5.51
CA GLY A 452 5.98 -15.50 5.64
C GLY A 452 7.14 -15.10 4.73
N GLN A 453 7.47 -13.81 4.66
CA GLN A 453 8.45 -13.30 3.70
C GLN A 453 9.60 -12.61 4.43
N LEU A 454 10.81 -13.07 4.15
CA LEU A 454 12.06 -12.47 4.60
C LEU A 454 12.63 -11.62 3.46
N GLU A 455 12.97 -10.36 3.75
CA GLU A 455 13.69 -9.49 2.82
C GLU A 455 15.03 -9.12 3.46
N VAL A 456 16.11 -9.22 2.70
CA VAL A 456 17.46 -8.87 3.12
C VAL A 456 18.02 -7.84 2.15
N ASP A 457 18.29 -6.64 2.65
CA ASP A 457 18.92 -5.53 1.93
C ASP A 457 20.41 -5.45 2.30
N CYS A 458 21.30 -5.67 1.35
CA CYS A 458 22.74 -5.64 1.59
C CYS A 458 23.35 -4.29 1.17
N PHE A 459 23.48 -3.37 2.12
CA PHE A 459 24.01 -2.02 1.84
C PHE A 459 25.55 -1.99 1.76
N GLY A 460 26.24 -2.87 2.49
CA GLY A 460 27.70 -2.96 2.56
C GLY A 460 28.32 -4.06 1.69
N GLU A 461 29.66 -4.17 1.71
CA GLU A 461 30.49 -5.02 0.82
C GLU A 461 29.91 -6.40 0.47
N ALA A 462 29.47 -7.17 1.46
CA ALA A 462 28.80 -8.44 1.26
C ALA A 462 27.86 -8.81 2.42
N CYS A 463 26.83 -9.59 2.10
CA CYS A 463 25.95 -10.25 3.05
C CYS A 463 25.78 -11.71 2.60
N GLU A 464 25.40 -12.58 3.52
CA GLU A 464 25.20 -14.00 3.22
C GLU A 464 23.86 -14.47 3.77
N ILE A 465 23.15 -15.29 3.02
CA ILE A 465 21.96 -16.01 3.47
C ILE A 465 22.34 -17.48 3.63
N VAL A 466 22.01 -18.07 4.78
CA VAL A 466 22.13 -19.49 5.03
C VAL A 466 20.74 -20.09 5.20
N PHE A 467 20.40 -21.05 4.36
CA PHE A 467 19.11 -21.75 4.39
C PHE A 467 19.12 -22.91 5.40
N PRO A 468 17.94 -23.34 5.87
CA PRO A 468 17.81 -24.61 6.59
C PRO A 468 18.44 -25.75 5.78
N GLY A 469 19.43 -26.45 6.37
CA GLY A 469 20.23 -27.46 5.67
C GLY A 469 21.64 -27.01 5.28
N GLY A 470 22.03 -25.76 5.58
CA GLY A 470 23.42 -25.31 5.50
C GLY A 470 23.87 -24.77 4.14
N VAL A 471 22.96 -24.67 3.16
CA VAL A 471 23.24 -24.05 1.87
C VAL A 471 23.37 -22.54 2.06
N ALA A 472 24.49 -21.96 1.60
CA ALA A 472 24.75 -20.54 1.70
C ALA A 472 24.66 -19.83 0.33
N MET A 473 24.22 -18.58 0.33
CA MET A 473 24.06 -17.72 -0.83
C MET A 473 24.59 -16.33 -0.51
N GLY A 474 25.55 -15.84 -1.28
CA GLY A 474 26.07 -14.48 -1.16
C GLY A 474 25.14 -13.44 -1.79
N ILE A 475 25.05 -12.27 -1.16
CA ILE A 475 24.39 -11.06 -1.63
C ILE A 475 25.46 -9.98 -1.80
N SER A 476 25.55 -9.38 -2.99
CA SER A 476 26.49 -8.28 -3.22
C SER A 476 25.95 -6.96 -2.68
N ALA A 477 26.85 -6.01 -2.40
CA ALA A 477 26.48 -4.64 -2.06
C ALA A 477 25.48 -4.04 -3.07
N GLY A 478 24.48 -3.31 -2.57
CA GLY A 478 23.45 -2.69 -3.38
C GLY A 478 22.30 -3.63 -3.78
N GLN A 479 22.34 -4.90 -3.38
CA GLN A 479 21.33 -5.89 -3.73
C GLN A 479 20.38 -6.19 -2.58
N ARG A 480 19.15 -6.52 -2.95
CA ARG A 480 18.10 -7.04 -2.09
C ARG A 480 17.73 -8.45 -2.52
N ILE A 481 17.56 -9.35 -1.57
CA ILE A 481 16.98 -10.68 -1.79
C ILE A 481 15.70 -10.80 -0.98
N ILE A 482 14.68 -11.42 -1.57
CA ILE A 482 13.43 -11.76 -0.92
C ILE A 482 13.31 -13.28 -0.90
N ILE A 483 12.92 -13.85 0.25
CA ILE A 483 12.80 -15.28 0.47
C ILE A 483 11.42 -15.56 1.05
N SER A 484 10.65 -16.40 0.38
CA SER A 484 9.35 -16.85 0.90
C SER A 484 9.53 -17.93 1.98
N PHE A 485 8.49 -18.19 2.76
CA PHE A 485 8.48 -19.26 3.77
C PHE A 485 8.66 -20.65 3.14
N GLN A 486 8.36 -20.79 1.84
CA GLN A 486 8.57 -22.02 1.07
C GLN A 486 10.00 -22.15 0.53
N GLY A 487 10.89 -21.19 0.84
CA GLY A 487 12.28 -21.17 0.41
C GLY A 487 12.49 -20.64 -1.01
N GLU A 488 11.46 -20.07 -1.65
CA GLU A 488 11.62 -19.45 -2.96
C GLU A 488 12.41 -18.15 -2.84
N VAL A 489 13.45 -18.01 -3.65
CA VAL A 489 14.34 -16.85 -3.65
C VAL A 489 14.03 -15.95 -4.84
N LEU A 490 13.79 -14.67 -4.56
CA LEU A 490 13.53 -13.61 -5.53
C LEU A 490 14.61 -12.54 -5.41
N GLY A 491 15.42 -12.38 -6.46
CA GLY A 491 16.45 -11.35 -6.58
C GLY A 491 17.64 -11.78 -7.43
N PRO A 492 18.71 -10.95 -7.53
CA PRO A 492 18.90 -9.69 -6.81
C PRO A 492 17.97 -8.56 -7.31
N LEU A 493 17.37 -7.85 -6.37
CA LEU A 493 16.57 -6.65 -6.56
C LEU A 493 17.36 -5.41 -6.12
N ALA A 494 16.88 -4.21 -6.46
CA ALA A 494 17.40 -2.99 -5.87
C ALA A 494 16.98 -2.90 -4.39
N ILE A 495 17.87 -2.36 -3.56
CA ILE A 495 17.57 -2.06 -2.16
C ILE A 495 16.43 -1.05 -2.06
N ASP A 496 15.57 -1.25 -1.05
CA ASP A 496 14.52 -0.29 -0.68
C ASP A 496 14.92 0.41 0.64
N PRO A 497 15.63 1.55 0.57
CA PRO A 497 16.10 2.25 1.76
C PRO A 497 14.97 2.90 2.56
N SER A 498 13.77 3.05 1.98
CA SER A 498 12.65 3.75 2.62
C SER A 498 12.17 3.06 3.90
N ARG A 499 12.41 1.75 4.01
CA ARG A 499 12.07 0.95 5.19
C ARG A 499 12.92 1.25 6.39
N TYR A 500 14.09 1.83 6.19
CA TYR A 500 15.07 2.13 7.23
C TYR A 500 15.09 3.62 7.59
N ALA A 501 14.09 4.39 7.13
CA ALA A 501 13.96 5.82 7.37
C ALA A 501 13.44 6.12 8.79
N PHE A 502 14.19 5.70 9.81
CA PHE A 502 13.93 5.96 11.22
C PHE A 502 15.24 6.19 11.99
N GLY A 503 15.15 6.78 13.18
CA GLY A 503 16.33 7.19 13.98
C GLY A 503 17.27 8.12 13.21
N GLN A 504 18.58 7.90 13.37
CA GLN A 504 19.59 8.69 12.66
C GLN A 504 19.49 8.61 11.12
N TYR A 505 18.74 7.65 10.58
CA TYR A 505 18.50 7.47 9.15
C TYR A 505 17.15 8.05 8.68
N ALA A 506 16.42 8.79 9.54
CA ALA A 506 15.19 9.50 9.18
C ALA A 506 15.40 10.55 8.05
N GLY A 507 16.64 10.98 7.82
CA GLY A 507 17.06 11.83 6.69
C GLY A 507 17.44 11.08 5.41
N GLY A 508 17.33 9.74 5.42
CA GLY A 508 17.55 8.85 4.28
C GLY A 508 18.95 8.21 4.22
N LEU A 509 18.98 6.88 4.06
CA LEU A 509 20.13 6.12 3.55
C LEU A 509 20.33 6.45 2.05
N VAL A 510 20.87 7.64 1.75
CA VAL A 510 20.94 8.17 0.37
C VAL A 510 22.26 7.83 -0.35
N LEU A 511 23.21 7.12 0.26
CA LEU A 511 24.59 7.07 -0.26
C LEU A 511 25.22 5.69 -0.52
N ALA A 512 24.46 4.59 -0.60
CA ALA A 512 25.07 3.25 -0.79
C ALA A 512 24.54 2.43 -1.98
N ALA A 513 23.88 3.05 -2.96
CA ALA A 513 23.28 2.35 -4.11
C ALA A 513 23.88 2.76 -5.46
N THR A 514 25.15 3.12 -5.51
CA THR A 514 25.88 3.38 -6.77
C THR A 514 27.21 2.62 -6.78
N PRO A 515 27.46 1.77 -7.78
CA PRO A 515 28.80 1.70 -8.38
C PRO A 515 29.18 3.05 -9.00
#